data_AF-A0A914BJL3-F1
#
_entry.id   AF-A0A914BJL3-F1
#
_cell.length_a   1.000
_cell.length_b   1.000
_cell.length_c   1.000
_cell.angle_alpha   90.00
_cell.angle_beta   90.00
_cell.angle_gamma   90.00
#
_symmetry.space_group_name_H-M   'P 1'
#
loop_
_entity.id
_entity.type
_entity.pdbx_description
1 polymer ?
#
loop_
_entity_poly.entity_id
_entity_poly.type
_entity_poly.pdbx_seq_one_letter_code
_entity_poly.pdbx_strand_id
1 'polypeptide(L)'
;MADFDSEMDLYYKAETLVKFLQEWTPEKSSTSLQQILLHLAIRLYEFDFFGQIPPHIQGTTGRVYQLSKARTYEGRRELAPATSISCKPYSARAGRRCGRWIVVTTIHPSTPILRKISSLSGWCMVVVADKKGPVTMDIPNVDYLDVVQQESCGYQICRLLPWNHFGRKNIGYLYAIEHGAEMIYDTDDDNQPLFDELPAFDNVGYSKQLHVAGHLWNPYPQFGANTKMWPRGFPLSRIMDPATKRVNVSSGTVAARRAGVVQFLAQHDPDIDAIYRLTNELPYEFDPAPRRLFVPERVMSPYNAQATLHAHQAFWGLLLPVSVHGRVSDIWRSYFTQRLLWDIGLQVAFHSPFVVQYRNPHNYMADFDSEMDLYYKAETLVKFLQEWTPEKSSTSLQQILLHLAIRLYEFDFFGVQDVTLTEAWIQDLQCLGYKFPLHPSLITQKSLVDDEALSATYLPF
;
A
#
# COMPACT_ATOMS: atom_id res chain seq x y z
N MET A 1 -2.76 23.61 3.69
CA MET A 1 -3.61 24.52 2.90
C MET A 1 -2.79 25.56 2.13
N ALA A 2 -1.45 25.44 2.07
CA ALA A 2 -0.58 26.43 1.41
C ALA A 2 -0.02 25.98 0.04
N ASP A 3 -0.03 24.68 -0.28
CA ASP A 3 0.62 24.20 -1.51
C ASP A 3 -0.33 24.16 -2.73
N PHE A 4 -1.63 23.98 -2.54
CA PHE A 4 -2.61 23.95 -3.65
C PHE A 4 -2.89 25.32 -4.29
N ASP A 5 -2.66 26.42 -3.56
CA ASP A 5 -2.77 27.77 -4.11
C ASP A 5 -1.57 28.14 -5.01
N SER A 6 -0.43 27.45 -4.90
CA SER A 6 0.81 27.86 -5.57
C SER A 6 0.86 27.48 -7.06
N GLU A 7 0.35 26.31 -7.45
CA GLU A 7 0.36 25.86 -8.85
C GLU A 7 -0.73 26.56 -9.69
N MET A 8 -1.90 26.81 -9.10
CA MET A 8 -2.98 27.53 -9.77
C MET A 8 -2.61 29.01 -9.98
N ASP A 9 -1.88 29.61 -9.03
CA ASP A 9 -1.33 30.97 -9.14
C ASP A 9 -0.23 31.04 -10.22
N LEU A 10 0.63 30.02 -10.34
CA LEU A 10 1.65 29.93 -11.40
C LEU A 10 1.05 29.85 -12.81
N TYR A 11 -0.03 29.07 -13.00
CA TYR A 11 -0.70 28.96 -14.30
C TYR A 11 -1.42 30.27 -14.70
N TYR A 12 -2.16 30.88 -13.76
CA TYR A 12 -2.80 32.18 -13.99
C TYR A 12 -1.79 33.31 -14.24
N LYS A 13 -0.65 33.30 -13.54
CA LYS A 13 0.47 34.19 -13.81
C LYS A 13 1.05 33.92 -15.20
N ALA A 14 1.29 32.67 -15.59
CA ALA A 14 1.82 32.38 -16.92
C ALA A 14 0.90 32.88 -18.06
N GLU A 15 -0.41 32.64 -17.99
CA GLU A 15 -1.35 33.14 -19.00
C GLU A 15 -1.46 34.67 -19.01
N THR A 16 -1.46 35.30 -17.84
CA THR A 16 -1.50 36.77 -17.72
C THR A 16 -0.22 37.40 -18.28
N LEU A 17 0.94 36.73 -18.12
CA LEU A 17 2.22 37.18 -18.64
C LEU A 17 2.22 37.15 -20.16
N VAL A 18 1.72 36.05 -20.73
CA VAL A 18 1.64 35.88 -22.17
C VAL A 18 0.73 36.94 -22.78
N LYS A 19 -0.45 37.20 -22.19
CA LYS A 19 -1.35 38.28 -22.65
C LYS A 19 -0.70 39.66 -22.54
N PHE A 20 -0.07 39.96 -21.40
CA PHE A 20 0.66 41.21 -21.23
C PHE A 20 1.75 41.39 -22.29
N LEU A 21 2.57 40.37 -22.55
CA LEU A 21 3.65 40.44 -23.54
C LEU A 21 3.13 40.56 -24.98
N GLN A 22 1.95 40.01 -25.27
CA GLN A 22 1.31 40.13 -26.59
C GLN A 22 0.73 41.54 -26.83
N GLU A 23 0.25 42.21 -25.77
CA GLU A 23 -0.37 43.54 -25.86
C GLU A 23 0.62 44.68 -25.59
N TRP A 24 1.76 44.39 -24.95
CA TRP A 24 2.75 45.38 -24.59
C TRP A 24 3.47 45.94 -25.81
N THR A 25 3.47 47.26 -25.93
CA THR A 25 4.26 47.99 -26.93
C THR A 25 5.28 48.89 -26.23
N PRO A 26 6.51 49.00 -26.75
CA PRO A 26 7.51 49.91 -26.20
C PRO A 26 7.01 51.36 -26.19
N GLU A 27 7.43 52.14 -25.20
CA GLU A 27 7.13 53.57 -25.19
C GLU A 27 7.75 54.26 -26.40
N LYS A 28 7.04 55.23 -26.98
CA LYS A 28 7.51 55.99 -28.16
C LYS A 28 8.82 56.75 -27.92
N SER A 29 9.21 56.94 -26.66
CA SER A 29 10.45 57.58 -26.21
C SER A 29 11.66 56.63 -26.16
N SER A 30 11.47 55.32 -26.28
CA SER A 30 12.55 54.34 -26.22
C SER A 30 13.34 54.32 -27.53
N THR A 31 14.60 54.74 -27.49
CA THR A 31 15.47 54.91 -28.66
C THR A 31 16.49 53.78 -28.83
N SER A 32 16.59 52.86 -27.86
CA SER A 32 17.51 51.73 -27.90
C SER A 32 16.89 50.46 -27.31
N LEU A 33 17.39 49.29 -27.75
CA LEU A 33 16.96 47.98 -27.24
C LEU A 33 17.12 47.86 -25.71
N GLN A 34 18.16 48.48 -25.14
CA GLN A 34 18.39 48.49 -23.69
C GLN A 34 17.29 49.27 -22.95
N GLN A 35 16.83 50.41 -23.50
CA GLN A 35 15.73 51.18 -22.92
C GLN A 35 14.41 50.42 -22.99
N ILE A 36 14.16 49.73 -24.12
CA ILE A 36 12.98 48.88 -24.32
C ILE A 36 12.95 47.74 -23.28
N LEU A 37 14.07 47.04 -23.09
CA LEU A 37 14.19 45.95 -22.11
C LEU A 37 14.05 46.45 -20.67
N LEU A 38 14.60 47.62 -20.35
CA LEU A 38 14.46 48.22 -19.02
C LEU A 38 13.01 48.62 -18.73
N HIS A 39 12.33 49.23 -19.68
CA HIS A 39 10.91 49.60 -19.52
C HIS A 39 10.02 48.36 -19.39
N LEU A 40 10.30 47.29 -20.15
CA LEU A 40 9.60 46.02 -20.00
C LEU A 40 9.80 45.44 -18.59
N ALA A 41 11.03 45.42 -18.08
CA ALA A 41 11.34 44.92 -16.75
C ALA A 41 10.65 45.73 -15.64
N ILE A 42 10.63 47.06 -15.74
CA ILE A 42 9.92 47.94 -14.79
C ILE A 42 8.42 47.64 -14.80
N ARG A 43 7.81 47.49 -15.98
CA ARG A 43 6.38 47.20 -16.08
C ARG A 43 6.02 45.82 -15.54
N LEU A 44 6.83 44.81 -15.81
CA LEU A 44 6.65 43.49 -15.20
C LEU A 44 6.78 43.54 -13.66
N TYR A 45 7.63 44.42 -13.12
CA TYR A 45 7.70 44.64 -11.68
C TYR A 45 6.47 45.38 -11.13
N GLU A 46 5.97 46.43 -11.80
CA GLU A 46 4.77 47.17 -11.39
C GLU A 46 3.49 46.34 -11.37
N PHE A 47 3.40 45.32 -12.24
CA PHE A 47 2.29 44.35 -12.26
C PHE A 47 2.45 43.20 -11.25
N ASP A 48 3.41 43.31 -10.31
CA ASP A 48 3.72 42.34 -9.26
C ASP A 48 4.00 40.92 -9.78
N PHE A 49 4.45 40.82 -11.04
CA PHE A 49 4.66 39.54 -11.73
C PHE A 49 5.75 38.70 -11.08
N PHE A 50 6.74 39.38 -10.50
CA PHE A 50 7.87 38.74 -9.84
C PHE A 50 7.64 38.54 -8.34
N GLY A 51 6.58 39.13 -7.77
CA GLY A 51 6.29 39.13 -6.33
C GLY A 51 7.46 39.63 -5.47
N GLN A 52 7.25 39.74 -4.16
CA GLN A 52 8.37 39.65 -3.24
C GLN A 52 8.82 38.19 -3.19
N ILE A 53 10.11 37.91 -3.38
CA ILE A 53 10.67 36.58 -3.14
C ILE A 53 10.30 36.21 -1.70
N PRO A 54 9.45 35.19 -1.48
CA PRO A 54 9.12 34.75 -0.13
C PRO A 54 10.42 34.45 0.62
N PRO A 55 10.57 34.84 1.90
CA PRO A 55 11.83 34.76 2.64
C PRO A 55 12.39 33.33 2.79
N HIS A 56 11.64 32.32 2.35
CA HIS A 56 12.01 30.91 2.34
C HIS A 56 12.43 30.36 0.97
N ILE A 57 12.34 31.13 -0.13
CA ILE A 57 12.84 30.72 -1.44
C ILE A 57 14.37 30.90 -1.46
N GLN A 58 15.08 29.78 -1.33
CA GLN A 58 16.52 29.71 -1.57
C GLN A 58 16.76 29.23 -3.01
N GLY A 59 17.33 30.07 -3.86
CA GLY A 59 17.64 29.73 -5.26
C GLY A 59 18.85 28.80 -5.45
N THR A 60 19.41 28.25 -4.37
CA THR A 60 20.67 27.49 -4.40
C THR A 60 20.53 26.01 -4.01
N THR A 61 19.52 25.63 -3.21
CA THR A 61 19.33 24.25 -2.75
C THR A 61 17.86 23.88 -2.53
N GLY A 62 17.49 22.66 -2.90
CA GLY A 62 16.21 22.06 -2.53
C GLY A 62 16.21 21.55 -1.08
N ARG A 63 15.02 21.32 -0.50
CA ARG A 63 14.84 20.71 0.82
C ARG A 63 14.28 19.29 0.66
N VAL A 64 14.91 18.33 1.32
CA VAL A 64 14.37 16.96 1.45
C VAL A 64 13.29 16.98 2.52
N TYR A 65 12.23 16.18 2.33
CA TYR A 65 11.19 16.01 3.34
C TYR A 65 11.79 15.56 4.68
N GLN A 66 11.48 16.29 5.74
CA GLN A 66 11.90 15.98 7.10
C GLN A 66 10.71 15.52 7.92
N LEU A 67 10.92 14.46 8.70
CA LEU A 67 9.91 13.99 9.63
C LEU A 67 9.65 15.08 10.68
N SER A 68 8.43 15.57 10.75
CA SER A 68 7.98 16.46 11.81
C SER A 68 6.55 16.10 12.20
N LYS A 69 6.23 16.23 13.48
CA LYS A 69 4.86 16.02 13.96
C LYS A 69 4.01 17.16 13.38
N ALA A 70 3.24 16.86 12.34
CA ALA A 70 2.39 17.83 11.66
C ALA A 70 1.08 18.07 12.40
N ARG A 71 0.57 17.07 13.12
CA ARG A 71 -0.75 17.09 13.77
C ARG A 71 -0.73 16.36 15.10
N THR A 72 -1.69 16.69 15.98
CA THR A 72 -1.98 15.92 17.19
C THR A 72 -3.33 15.23 17.04
N TYR A 73 -3.41 13.97 17.44
CA TYR A 73 -4.67 13.25 17.50
C TYR A 73 -5.36 13.48 18.84
N GLU A 74 -6.51 14.14 18.78
CA GLU A 74 -7.35 14.51 19.94
C GLU A 74 -8.40 13.43 20.29
N GLY A 75 -8.50 12.37 19.49
CA GLY A 75 -9.44 11.27 19.72
C GLY A 75 -8.96 10.27 20.77
N ARG A 76 -9.81 9.27 21.05
CA ARG A 76 -9.46 8.17 21.96
C ARG A 76 -8.33 7.34 21.35
N ARG A 77 -7.29 7.08 22.14
CA ARG A 77 -6.15 6.24 21.72
C ARG A 77 -6.35 4.76 22.05
N GLU A 78 -7.21 4.46 23.01
CA GLU A 78 -7.59 3.09 23.40
C GLU A 78 -8.76 2.56 22.59
N LEU A 79 -8.74 1.27 22.28
CA LEU A 79 -9.87 0.60 21.64
C LEU A 79 -11.11 0.61 22.53
N ALA A 80 -12.28 0.79 21.93
CA ALA A 80 -13.54 0.64 22.63
C ALA A 80 -13.70 -0.79 23.22
N PRO A 81 -14.34 -0.95 24.40
CA PRO A 81 -14.60 -2.26 24.97
C PRO A 81 -15.40 -3.15 24.02
N ALA A 82 -15.10 -4.45 23.98
CA ALA A 82 -15.77 -5.40 23.08
C ALA A 82 -17.30 -5.42 23.25
N THR A 83 -17.81 -5.14 24.45
CA THR A 83 -19.25 -5.05 24.76
C THR A 83 -19.97 -3.89 24.09
N SER A 84 -19.23 -2.90 23.55
CA SER A 84 -19.79 -1.75 22.85
C SER A 84 -19.91 -1.92 21.34
N ILE A 85 -19.42 -3.05 20.80
CA ILE A 85 -19.34 -3.28 19.35
C ILE A 85 -20.65 -3.92 18.85
N SER A 86 -21.36 -3.23 17.96
CA SER A 86 -22.52 -3.78 17.25
C SER A 86 -22.04 -4.64 16.07
N CYS A 87 -21.93 -5.95 16.26
CA CYS A 87 -21.56 -6.88 15.20
C CYS A 87 -22.73 -7.20 14.26
N LYS A 88 -22.56 -6.95 12.97
CA LYS A 88 -23.53 -7.34 11.92
C LYS A 88 -22.78 -8.02 10.76
N PRO A 89 -23.30 -9.14 10.24
CA PRO A 89 -22.70 -9.81 9.07
C PRO A 89 -22.79 -8.92 7.82
N TYR A 90 -22.07 -9.27 6.76
CA TYR A 90 -22.18 -8.56 5.47
C TYR A 90 -23.63 -8.52 4.97
N SER A 91 -24.29 -9.68 4.98
CA SER A 91 -25.68 -9.83 4.57
C SER A 91 -26.43 -10.81 5.47
N ALA A 92 -27.77 -10.74 5.49
CA ALA A 92 -28.61 -11.67 6.24
C ALA A 92 -28.62 -13.09 5.66
N ARG A 93 -28.16 -13.28 4.42
CA ARG A 93 -28.07 -14.60 3.77
C ARG A 93 -26.65 -15.13 3.94
N ALA A 94 -26.52 -16.38 4.39
CA ALA A 94 -25.23 -17.05 4.44
C ALA A 94 -24.72 -17.26 3.00
N GLY A 95 -23.56 -16.69 2.68
CA GLY A 95 -22.85 -16.95 1.43
C GLY A 95 -22.13 -18.29 1.43
N ARG A 96 -21.43 -18.60 0.35
CA ARG A 96 -20.58 -19.80 0.23
C ARG A 96 -19.44 -19.77 1.25
N ARG A 97 -19.00 -20.94 1.73
CA ARG A 97 -17.84 -21.06 2.63
C ARG A 97 -16.63 -21.57 1.86
N CYS A 98 -15.47 -21.00 2.12
CA CYS A 98 -14.24 -21.37 1.42
C CYS A 98 -12.99 -20.96 2.19
N GLY A 99 -11.98 -21.85 2.22
CA GLY A 99 -10.71 -21.58 2.89
C GLY A 99 -9.75 -20.69 2.10
N ARG A 100 -9.94 -20.55 0.77
CA ARG A 100 -9.03 -19.82 -0.10
C ARG A 100 -9.81 -18.85 -0.97
N TRP A 101 -9.56 -17.55 -0.79
CA TRP A 101 -10.31 -16.50 -1.47
C TRP A 101 -9.44 -15.62 -2.34
N ILE A 102 -9.91 -15.31 -3.54
CA ILE A 102 -9.37 -14.28 -4.42
C ILE A 102 -10.24 -13.05 -4.23
N VAL A 103 -9.63 -11.91 -3.95
CA VAL A 103 -10.33 -10.63 -3.78
C VAL A 103 -9.92 -9.68 -4.89
N VAL A 104 -10.91 -9.23 -5.66
CA VAL A 104 -10.71 -8.34 -6.81
C VAL A 104 -11.69 -7.16 -6.73
N THR A 105 -11.25 -5.98 -7.15
CA THR A 105 -12.13 -4.85 -7.48
C THR A 105 -12.13 -4.64 -8.97
N THR A 106 -13.26 -4.23 -9.54
CA THR A 106 -13.32 -3.94 -10.98
C THR A 106 -14.41 -2.91 -11.30
N ILE A 107 -14.13 -2.09 -12.32
CA ILE A 107 -15.12 -1.25 -13.00
C ILE A 107 -15.48 -1.80 -14.39
N HIS A 108 -14.91 -2.94 -14.77
CA HIS A 108 -15.10 -3.57 -16.07
C HIS A 108 -16.17 -4.67 -15.98
N PRO A 109 -16.89 -4.95 -17.09
CA PRO A 109 -17.71 -6.14 -17.20
C PRO A 109 -16.84 -7.40 -17.19
N SER A 110 -17.47 -8.58 -17.29
CA SER A 110 -16.74 -9.84 -17.36
C SER A 110 -15.67 -9.83 -18.46
N THR A 111 -14.40 -10.03 -18.06
CA THR A 111 -13.26 -10.13 -18.97
C THR A 111 -12.72 -11.56 -19.03
N PRO A 112 -11.98 -11.93 -20.09
CA PRO A 112 -11.27 -13.22 -20.15
C PRO A 112 -10.29 -13.41 -18.98
N ILE A 113 -9.63 -12.32 -18.54
CA ILE A 113 -8.71 -12.33 -17.40
C ILE A 113 -9.47 -12.68 -16.12
N LEU A 114 -10.59 -12.02 -15.84
CA LEU A 114 -11.43 -12.34 -14.66
C LEU A 114 -11.93 -13.79 -14.69
N ARG A 115 -12.32 -14.31 -15.86
CA ARG A 115 -12.71 -15.72 -16.00
C ARG A 115 -11.53 -16.65 -15.68
N LYS A 116 -10.32 -16.33 -16.14
CA LYS A 116 -9.12 -17.11 -15.84
C LYS A 116 -8.73 -17.06 -14.37
N ILE A 117 -8.84 -15.90 -13.73
CA ILE A 117 -8.63 -15.75 -12.28
C ILE A 117 -9.65 -16.61 -11.52
N SER A 118 -10.93 -16.54 -11.90
CA SER A 118 -12.01 -17.31 -11.26
C SER A 118 -11.87 -18.83 -11.43
N SER A 119 -11.09 -19.30 -12.41
CA SER A 119 -10.85 -20.72 -12.65
C SER A 119 -9.63 -21.29 -11.91
N LEU A 120 -8.91 -20.49 -11.10
CA LEU A 120 -7.79 -20.98 -10.30
C LEU A 120 -8.27 -22.08 -9.34
N SER A 121 -7.63 -23.25 -9.43
CA SER A 121 -8.12 -24.46 -8.78
C SER A 121 -8.11 -24.37 -7.26
N GLY A 122 -9.25 -24.68 -6.62
CA GLY A 122 -9.40 -24.67 -5.16
C GLY A 122 -9.55 -23.27 -4.55
N TRP A 123 -9.80 -22.25 -5.37
CA TRP A 123 -10.05 -20.88 -4.93
C TRP A 123 -11.48 -20.45 -5.18
N CYS A 124 -11.99 -19.63 -4.27
CA CYS A 124 -13.25 -18.93 -4.38
C CYS A 124 -12.95 -17.48 -4.72
N MET A 125 -13.78 -16.82 -5.53
CA MET A 125 -13.52 -15.43 -5.90
C MET A 125 -14.64 -14.53 -5.41
N VAL A 126 -14.27 -13.39 -4.85
CA VAL A 126 -15.19 -12.28 -4.56
C VAL A 126 -14.75 -11.07 -5.38
N VAL A 127 -15.71 -10.44 -6.04
CA VAL A 127 -15.51 -9.20 -6.80
C VAL A 127 -16.30 -8.09 -6.12
N VAL A 128 -15.60 -7.05 -5.71
CA VAL A 128 -16.19 -5.86 -5.11
C VAL A 128 -16.47 -4.84 -6.20
N ALA A 129 -17.75 -4.50 -6.39
CA ALA A 129 -18.18 -3.51 -7.37
C ALA A 129 -17.79 -2.08 -6.97
N ASP A 130 -17.69 -1.20 -7.96
CA ASP A 130 -17.76 0.25 -7.77
C ASP A 130 -18.89 0.84 -8.62
N LYS A 131 -19.32 2.07 -8.35
CA LYS A 131 -20.40 2.77 -9.06
C LYS A 131 -20.14 2.97 -10.55
N LYS A 132 -18.88 2.95 -10.97
CA LYS A 132 -18.49 2.99 -12.39
C LYS A 132 -18.57 1.61 -13.07
N GLY A 133 -18.73 0.54 -12.30
CA GLY A 133 -18.72 -0.84 -12.77
C GLY A 133 -20.07 -1.35 -13.27
N PRO A 134 -20.11 -2.61 -13.72
CA PRO A 134 -21.37 -3.27 -14.10
C PRO A 134 -22.30 -3.42 -12.89
N VAL A 135 -23.61 -3.55 -13.12
CA VAL A 135 -24.57 -3.80 -12.03
C VAL A 135 -24.52 -5.25 -11.56
N THR A 136 -24.15 -6.17 -12.46
CA THR A 136 -24.08 -7.61 -12.21
C THR A 136 -22.87 -8.21 -12.91
N MET A 137 -22.34 -9.32 -12.37
CA MET A 137 -21.22 -10.06 -12.95
C MET A 137 -21.62 -11.52 -13.16
N ASP A 138 -21.59 -11.98 -14.41
CA ASP A 138 -21.88 -13.38 -14.77
C ASP A 138 -20.57 -14.14 -15.07
N ILE A 139 -19.88 -14.49 -13.99
CA ILE A 139 -18.70 -15.34 -14.00
C ILE A 139 -18.94 -16.49 -13.00
N PRO A 140 -18.78 -17.76 -13.42
CA PRO A 140 -18.86 -18.88 -12.49
C PRO A 140 -17.87 -18.72 -11.35
N ASN A 141 -18.17 -19.28 -10.18
CA ASN A 141 -17.25 -19.26 -9.04
C ASN A 141 -16.96 -17.86 -8.47
N VAL A 142 -17.77 -16.84 -8.80
CA VAL A 142 -17.64 -15.46 -8.31
C VAL A 142 -18.82 -15.05 -7.43
N ASP A 143 -18.50 -14.50 -6.27
CA ASP A 143 -19.44 -13.74 -5.45
C ASP A 143 -19.29 -12.26 -5.81
N TYR A 144 -20.32 -11.69 -6.43
CA TYR A 144 -20.32 -10.29 -6.82
C TYR A 144 -20.98 -9.43 -5.74
N LEU A 145 -20.20 -8.54 -5.12
CA LEU A 145 -20.69 -7.61 -4.11
C LEU A 145 -21.13 -6.32 -4.81
N ASP A 146 -22.41 -6.26 -5.19
CA ASP A 146 -22.95 -5.12 -5.92
C ASP A 146 -23.05 -3.85 -5.05
N VAL A 147 -23.37 -2.72 -5.68
CA VAL A 147 -23.47 -1.43 -4.98
C VAL A 147 -24.54 -1.46 -3.88
N VAL A 148 -25.69 -2.07 -4.13
CA VAL A 148 -26.83 -2.09 -3.20
C VAL A 148 -26.48 -2.90 -1.96
N GLN A 149 -25.86 -4.08 -2.15
CA GLN A 149 -25.39 -4.92 -1.06
C GLN A 149 -24.34 -4.19 -0.22
N GLN A 150 -23.38 -3.52 -0.85
CA GLN A 150 -22.37 -2.71 -0.16
C GLN A 150 -22.98 -1.52 0.60
N GLU A 151 -24.01 -0.86 0.09
CA GLU A 151 -24.70 0.23 0.81
C GLU A 151 -25.49 -0.29 2.03
N SER A 152 -25.98 -1.54 1.96
CA SER A 152 -26.65 -2.22 3.07
C SER A 152 -25.72 -3.01 4.01
N CYS A 153 -24.42 -2.99 3.73
CA CYS A 153 -23.40 -3.79 4.42
C CYS A 153 -23.39 -3.55 5.94
N GLY A 154 -23.33 -4.64 6.70
CA GLY A 154 -23.30 -4.60 8.16
C GLY A 154 -21.97 -4.22 8.81
N TYR A 155 -20.86 -4.28 8.07
CA TYR A 155 -19.53 -3.93 8.58
C TYR A 155 -19.41 -2.45 8.92
N GLN A 156 -18.62 -2.13 9.94
CA GLN A 156 -18.34 -0.76 10.33
C GLN A 156 -17.59 0.01 9.24
N ILE A 157 -16.65 -0.65 8.55
CA ILE A 157 -15.88 0.01 7.48
C ILE A 157 -16.76 0.47 6.30
N CYS A 158 -17.90 -0.18 6.03
CA CYS A 158 -18.69 0.09 4.83
C CYS A 158 -19.20 1.54 4.74
N ARG A 159 -19.38 2.21 5.87
CA ARG A 159 -19.78 3.63 5.95
C ARG A 159 -18.60 4.62 5.83
N LEU A 160 -17.38 4.13 5.97
CA LEU A 160 -16.15 4.93 5.97
C LEU A 160 -15.44 4.90 4.61
N LEU A 161 -15.77 3.93 3.75
CA LEU A 161 -15.11 3.75 2.47
C LEU A 161 -15.77 4.62 1.38
N PRO A 162 -15.01 5.53 0.74
CA PRO A 162 -15.53 6.31 -0.38
C PRO A 162 -15.88 5.43 -1.59
N TRP A 163 -16.76 5.94 -2.45
CA TRP A 163 -17.02 5.37 -3.78
C TRP A 163 -16.00 5.88 -4.80
N ASN A 164 -15.86 5.17 -5.92
CA ASN A 164 -14.85 5.43 -6.95
C ASN A 164 -13.43 5.38 -6.38
N HIS A 165 -13.21 4.44 -5.47
CA HIS A 165 -12.00 4.41 -4.65
C HIS A 165 -11.48 2.98 -4.46
N PHE A 166 -10.19 2.81 -4.72
CA PHE A 166 -9.49 1.52 -4.63
C PHE A 166 -9.71 0.80 -3.30
N GLY A 167 -9.72 1.54 -2.19
CA GLY A 167 -9.98 1.02 -0.85
C GLY A 167 -11.33 0.33 -0.62
N ARG A 168 -12.28 0.36 -1.58
CA ARG A 168 -13.48 -0.51 -1.57
C ARG A 168 -13.12 -1.99 -1.45
N LYS A 169 -11.94 -2.39 -1.94
CA LYS A 169 -11.39 -3.75 -1.82
C LYS A 169 -11.37 -4.28 -0.37
N ASN A 170 -11.27 -3.39 0.62
CA ASN A 170 -11.37 -3.72 2.05
C ASN A 170 -12.66 -4.50 2.41
N ILE A 171 -13.78 -4.23 1.75
CA ILE A 171 -15.04 -4.96 1.95
C ILE A 171 -14.89 -6.42 1.52
N GLY A 172 -14.21 -6.65 0.39
CA GLY A 172 -13.95 -8.00 -0.12
C GLY A 172 -13.06 -8.81 0.80
N TYR A 173 -12.09 -8.18 1.46
CA TYR A 173 -11.28 -8.86 2.48
C TYR A 173 -12.13 -9.31 3.68
N LEU A 174 -12.95 -8.44 4.26
CA LEU A 174 -13.84 -8.85 5.36
C LEU A 174 -14.85 -9.91 4.92
N TYR A 175 -15.40 -9.78 3.70
CA TYR A 175 -16.29 -10.78 3.13
C TYR A 175 -15.61 -12.15 3.07
N ALA A 176 -14.39 -12.23 2.54
CA ALA A 176 -13.63 -13.47 2.50
C ALA A 176 -13.40 -14.04 3.92
N ILE A 177 -13.04 -13.20 4.90
CA ILE A 177 -12.83 -13.60 6.30
C ILE A 177 -14.12 -14.14 6.93
N GLU A 178 -15.24 -13.45 6.79
CA GLU A 178 -16.55 -13.91 7.25
C GLU A 178 -16.91 -15.28 6.65
N HIS A 179 -16.53 -15.50 5.40
CA HIS A 179 -16.82 -16.72 4.66
C HIS A 179 -15.72 -17.80 4.78
N GLY A 180 -14.88 -17.70 5.80
CA GLY A 180 -13.98 -18.77 6.24
C GLY A 180 -12.61 -18.77 5.60
N ALA A 181 -12.14 -17.64 5.06
CA ALA A 181 -10.81 -17.54 4.49
C ALA A 181 -9.71 -17.93 5.51
N GLU A 182 -8.81 -18.79 5.06
CA GLU A 182 -7.51 -19.08 5.68
C GLU A 182 -6.36 -18.48 4.84
N MET A 183 -6.64 -18.21 3.56
CA MET A 183 -5.75 -17.50 2.64
C MET A 183 -6.54 -16.53 1.77
N ILE A 184 -5.96 -15.37 1.54
CA ILE A 184 -6.51 -14.36 0.62
C ILE A 184 -5.46 -14.04 -0.45
N TYR A 185 -5.82 -14.20 -1.71
CA TYR A 185 -5.06 -13.73 -2.86
C TYR A 185 -5.65 -12.41 -3.34
N ASP A 186 -4.90 -11.34 -3.10
CA ASP A 186 -5.21 -9.97 -3.47
C ASP A 186 -4.69 -9.70 -4.88
N THR A 187 -5.59 -9.48 -5.84
CA THR A 187 -5.20 -9.26 -7.24
C THR A 187 -6.15 -8.30 -7.94
N ASP A 188 -5.69 -7.73 -9.05
CA ASP A 188 -6.49 -6.86 -9.91
C ASP A 188 -7.00 -7.62 -11.15
N ASP A 189 -7.94 -7.02 -11.86
CA ASP A 189 -8.64 -7.61 -13.01
C ASP A 189 -7.85 -7.58 -14.33
N ASP A 190 -6.65 -6.97 -14.31
CA ASP A 190 -5.68 -6.90 -15.40
C ASP A 190 -4.48 -7.86 -15.22
N ASN A 191 -4.47 -8.62 -14.12
CA ASN A 191 -3.40 -9.54 -13.74
C ASN A 191 -3.74 -10.97 -14.19
N GLN A 192 -3.35 -11.36 -15.40
CA GLN A 192 -3.64 -12.69 -15.94
C GLN A 192 -2.72 -13.75 -15.34
N PRO A 193 -3.23 -14.80 -14.67
CA PRO A 193 -2.38 -15.88 -14.16
C PRO A 193 -1.62 -16.60 -15.28
N LEU A 194 -0.36 -16.92 -15.03
CA LEU A 194 0.50 -17.73 -15.91
C LEU A 194 0.18 -19.23 -15.79
N PHE A 195 -0.28 -19.67 -14.61
CA PHE A 195 -0.57 -21.06 -14.29
C PHE A 195 -1.98 -21.19 -13.70
N ASP A 196 -2.56 -22.39 -13.78
CA ASP A 196 -3.91 -22.67 -13.27
C ASP A 196 -3.94 -22.97 -11.76
N GLU A 197 -2.76 -23.17 -11.17
CA GLU A 197 -2.58 -23.43 -9.74
C GLU A 197 -1.73 -22.34 -9.10
N LEU A 198 -2.29 -21.67 -8.08
CA LEU A 198 -1.58 -20.67 -7.30
C LEU A 198 -0.68 -21.35 -6.26
N PRO A 199 0.65 -21.07 -6.24
CA PRO A 199 1.55 -21.60 -5.23
C PRO A 199 1.20 -21.09 -3.82
N ALA A 200 0.45 -21.89 -3.05
CA ALA A 200 0.12 -21.58 -1.66
C ALA A 200 1.38 -21.65 -0.75
N PHE A 201 1.20 -21.35 0.54
CA PHE A 201 2.32 -21.26 1.49
C PHE A 201 3.13 -22.56 1.65
N ASP A 202 2.49 -23.72 1.54
CA ASP A 202 3.01 -25.03 1.98
C ASP A 202 3.95 -25.73 0.97
N ASN A 203 4.10 -25.21 -0.26
CA ASN A 203 4.63 -25.96 -1.42
C ASN A 203 5.98 -25.47 -2.00
N VAL A 204 7.01 -25.27 -1.18
CA VAL A 204 8.11 -24.37 -1.58
C VAL A 204 9.47 -24.77 -1.02
N GLY A 205 9.98 -25.90 -1.53
CA GLY A 205 11.35 -26.39 -1.33
C GLY A 205 12.46 -25.47 -1.87
N TYR A 206 12.08 -24.35 -2.50
CA TYR A 206 12.97 -23.31 -3.05
C TYR A 206 12.96 -22.01 -2.23
N SER A 207 12.45 -22.06 -1.00
CA SER A 207 12.41 -20.92 -0.06
C SER A 207 13.78 -20.62 0.53
N LYS A 208 14.25 -19.37 0.42
CA LYS A 208 15.56 -18.94 0.91
C LYS A 208 15.46 -17.72 1.82
N GLN A 209 16.25 -17.72 2.91
CA GLN A 209 16.51 -16.52 3.70
C GLN A 209 17.62 -15.70 3.03
N LEU A 210 17.57 -14.39 3.25
CA LEU A 210 18.59 -13.46 2.80
C LEU A 210 19.29 -12.82 4.00
N HIS A 211 20.51 -12.34 3.76
CA HIS A 211 21.14 -11.31 4.57
C HIS A 211 21.31 -10.05 3.72
N VAL A 212 20.86 -8.93 4.26
CA VAL A 212 20.95 -7.59 3.67
C VAL A 212 21.67 -6.71 4.68
N ALA A 213 22.64 -5.90 4.23
CA ALA A 213 23.47 -5.08 5.12
C ALA A 213 22.75 -3.84 5.68
N GLY A 214 21.66 -3.42 5.06
CA GLY A 214 20.89 -2.23 5.45
C GLY A 214 19.40 -2.52 5.67
N HIS A 215 18.62 -1.47 5.84
CA HIS A 215 17.19 -1.55 6.18
C HIS A 215 16.25 -1.58 4.96
N LEU A 216 16.81 -1.57 3.75
CA LEU A 216 16.07 -1.54 2.49
C LEU A 216 16.65 -2.57 1.53
N TRP A 217 15.76 -3.29 0.85
CA TRP A 217 16.14 -4.25 -0.17
C TRP A 217 15.25 -4.12 -1.41
N ASN A 218 15.86 -4.00 -2.58
CA ASN A 218 15.17 -4.09 -3.85
C ASN A 218 15.17 -5.56 -4.31
N PRO A 219 14.00 -6.22 -4.38
CA PRO A 219 13.91 -7.64 -4.70
C PRO A 219 14.19 -7.95 -6.17
N TYR A 220 13.84 -7.05 -7.08
CA TYR A 220 13.77 -7.31 -8.52
C TYR A 220 15.09 -7.84 -9.13
N PRO A 221 16.29 -7.34 -8.79
CA PRO A 221 17.54 -7.88 -9.31
C PRO A 221 17.76 -9.38 -9.02
N GLN A 222 17.20 -9.90 -7.93
CA GLN A 222 17.30 -11.33 -7.60
C GLN A 222 16.37 -12.22 -8.43
N PHE A 223 15.50 -11.62 -9.24
CA PHE A 223 14.61 -12.29 -10.19
C PHE A 223 14.99 -11.94 -11.64
N GLY A 224 16.26 -11.59 -11.89
CA GLY A 224 16.77 -11.36 -13.24
C GLY A 224 16.63 -9.93 -13.74
N ALA A 225 15.98 -9.03 -12.98
CA ALA A 225 15.87 -7.61 -13.34
C ALA A 225 17.23 -6.95 -13.52
N ASN A 226 17.31 -5.99 -14.46
CA ASN A 226 18.44 -5.08 -14.47
C ASN A 226 18.50 -4.33 -13.13
N THR A 227 19.70 -3.88 -12.74
CA THR A 227 19.89 -3.18 -11.46
C THR A 227 19.24 -1.80 -11.40
N LYS A 228 18.55 -1.37 -12.46
CA LYS A 228 17.83 -0.10 -12.54
C LYS A 228 16.32 -0.25 -12.40
N MET A 229 15.77 -1.44 -12.18
CA MET A 229 14.33 -1.62 -11.92
C MET A 229 14.08 -1.79 -10.42
N TRP A 230 13.01 -1.19 -9.91
CA TRP A 230 12.61 -1.25 -8.50
C TRP A 230 11.07 -1.30 -8.38
N PRO A 231 10.53 -1.91 -7.32
CA PRO A 231 9.08 -1.90 -7.09
C PRO A 231 8.57 -0.49 -6.78
N ARG A 232 7.33 -0.18 -7.21
CA ARG A 232 6.66 1.10 -6.88
C ARG A 232 6.73 1.38 -5.38
N GLY A 233 7.08 2.62 -5.03
CA GLY A 233 7.22 3.03 -3.64
C GLY A 233 8.58 2.74 -3.00
N PHE A 234 9.52 2.12 -3.72
CA PHE A 234 10.89 2.00 -3.21
C PHE A 234 11.48 3.41 -3.06
N PRO A 235 12.17 3.74 -1.95
CA PRO A 235 12.65 5.10 -1.73
C PRO A 235 13.52 5.60 -2.88
N LEU A 236 13.07 6.65 -3.56
CA LEU A 236 13.68 7.14 -4.80
C LEU A 236 15.14 7.56 -4.60
N SER A 237 15.48 8.11 -3.43
CA SER A 237 16.85 8.44 -3.02
C SER A 237 17.80 7.23 -2.90
N ARG A 238 17.26 6.00 -2.94
CA ARG A 238 17.99 4.74 -2.72
C ARG A 238 18.02 3.82 -3.94
N ILE A 239 17.32 4.14 -5.04
CA ILE A 239 17.28 3.26 -6.23
C ILE A 239 18.66 3.06 -6.86
N MET A 240 19.56 4.03 -6.71
CA MET A 240 20.93 3.96 -7.24
C MET A 240 21.91 3.32 -6.27
N ASP A 241 21.55 3.16 -4.99
CA ASP A 241 22.43 2.60 -3.96
C ASP A 241 22.65 1.10 -4.20
N PRO A 242 23.88 0.66 -4.52
CA PRO A 242 24.16 -0.76 -4.75
C PRO A 242 23.94 -1.64 -3.51
N ALA A 243 24.01 -1.09 -2.30
CA ALA A 243 23.79 -1.83 -1.05
C ALA A 243 22.36 -2.38 -0.96
N THR A 244 21.39 -1.70 -1.57
CA THR A 244 19.98 -2.15 -1.60
C THR A 244 19.74 -3.33 -2.53
N LYS A 245 20.69 -3.69 -3.39
CA LYS A 245 20.56 -4.73 -4.41
C LYS A 245 21.40 -5.97 -4.09
N ARG A 246 22.43 -5.78 -3.26
CA ARG A 246 23.36 -6.82 -2.82
C ARG A 246 22.76 -7.62 -1.67
N VAL A 247 22.66 -8.92 -1.85
CA VAL A 247 22.22 -9.86 -0.82
C VAL A 247 23.15 -11.06 -0.76
N ASN A 248 23.28 -11.64 0.42
CA ASN A 248 23.85 -12.97 0.59
C ASN A 248 22.72 -13.95 0.86
N VAL A 249 22.63 -14.99 0.05
CA VAL A 249 21.61 -16.03 0.18
C VAL A 249 22.10 -17.06 1.20
N SER A 250 21.35 -17.28 2.28
CA SER A 250 21.70 -18.29 3.27
C SER A 250 21.49 -19.69 2.70
N SER A 251 22.42 -20.61 3.02
CA SER A 251 22.26 -22.04 2.75
C SER A 251 21.26 -22.64 3.77
N GLY A 252 19.97 -22.53 3.48
CA GLY A 252 18.93 -23.14 4.33
C GLY A 252 17.53 -22.89 3.80
N THR A 253 16.67 -23.91 3.89
CA THR A 253 15.25 -23.81 3.55
C THR A 253 14.49 -23.14 4.68
N VAL A 254 13.71 -22.11 4.36
CA VAL A 254 12.85 -21.42 5.34
C VAL A 254 11.56 -22.21 5.54
N ALA A 255 11.15 -22.39 6.79
CA ALA A 255 9.84 -22.94 7.08
C ALA A 255 8.72 -22.06 6.50
N ALA A 256 7.82 -22.66 5.72
CA ALA A 256 6.69 -22.00 5.07
C ALA A 256 5.87 -21.10 6.01
N ARG A 257 5.69 -21.54 7.26
CA ARG A 257 4.94 -20.86 8.32
C ARG A 257 5.42 -19.45 8.70
N ARG A 258 6.59 -18.99 8.22
CA ARG A 258 7.08 -17.62 8.49
C ARG A 258 6.54 -16.59 7.51
N ALA A 259 5.97 -17.00 6.38
CA ALA A 259 5.46 -16.07 5.39
C ALA A 259 4.07 -15.59 5.81
N GLY A 260 3.96 -14.32 6.20
CA GLY A 260 2.66 -13.67 6.41
C GLY A 260 2.09 -13.11 5.11
N VAL A 261 2.97 -12.66 4.22
CA VAL A 261 2.63 -12.08 2.91
C VAL A 261 3.62 -12.60 1.87
N VAL A 262 3.12 -12.96 0.69
CA VAL A 262 3.93 -13.36 -0.46
C VAL A 262 3.51 -12.52 -1.66
N GLN A 263 4.40 -11.66 -2.15
CA GLN A 263 4.22 -10.91 -3.38
C GLN A 263 4.75 -11.73 -4.55
N PHE A 264 3.88 -12.07 -5.50
CA PHE A 264 4.33 -12.62 -6.78
C PHE A 264 4.73 -11.48 -7.72
N LEU A 265 5.68 -11.76 -8.62
CA LEU A 265 6.04 -10.80 -9.67
C LEU A 265 5.07 -10.88 -10.85
N ALA A 266 4.94 -9.76 -11.55
CA ALA A 266 4.19 -9.63 -12.78
C ALA A 266 5.15 -9.51 -13.96
N GLN A 267 4.96 -10.35 -14.97
CA GLN A 267 5.61 -10.22 -16.27
C GLN A 267 4.97 -9.10 -17.08
N HIS A 268 5.66 -8.72 -18.15
CA HIS A 268 5.26 -7.74 -19.15
C HIS A 268 5.25 -6.31 -18.62
N ASP A 269 4.33 -5.96 -17.71
CA ASP A 269 4.19 -4.61 -17.17
C ASP A 269 4.16 -4.63 -15.64
N PRO A 270 5.29 -4.88 -14.95
CA PRO A 270 5.30 -5.00 -13.49
C PRO A 270 4.85 -3.73 -12.75
N ASP A 271 4.57 -3.88 -11.45
CA ASP A 271 4.24 -2.73 -10.60
C ASP A 271 5.48 -1.89 -10.25
N ILE A 272 5.82 -1.03 -11.21
CA ILE A 272 6.86 -0.01 -11.15
C ILE A 272 6.22 1.39 -11.14
N ASP A 273 6.96 2.34 -10.59
CA ASP A 273 6.52 3.74 -10.49
C ASP A 273 6.53 4.48 -11.84
N ALA A 274 5.87 5.64 -11.85
CA ALA A 274 5.78 6.48 -13.04
C ALA A 274 7.14 7.00 -13.52
N ILE A 275 8.09 7.28 -12.62
CA ILE A 275 9.45 7.69 -13.00
C ILE A 275 10.11 6.62 -13.87
N TYR A 276 10.06 5.35 -13.48
CA TYR A 276 10.61 4.28 -14.31
C TYR A 276 9.91 4.25 -15.67
N ARG A 277 8.57 4.30 -15.70
CA ARG A 277 7.76 4.25 -16.94
C ARG A 277 8.05 5.41 -17.89
N LEU A 278 8.35 6.59 -17.36
CA LEU A 278 8.70 7.78 -18.14
C LEU A 278 10.13 7.74 -18.69
N THR A 279 11.02 6.92 -18.10
CA THR A 279 12.46 6.97 -18.37
C THR A 279 13.05 5.68 -18.93
N ASN A 280 12.32 4.57 -18.89
CA ASN A 280 12.78 3.25 -19.32
C ASN A 280 11.69 2.52 -20.13
N GLU A 281 12.10 1.44 -20.79
CA GLU A 281 11.23 0.66 -21.67
C GLU A 281 10.55 -0.50 -20.92
N LEU A 282 9.37 -0.84 -21.43
CA LEU A 282 8.59 -2.04 -21.15
C LEU A 282 8.26 -2.69 -22.52
N PRO A 283 8.01 -4.00 -22.60
CA PRO A 283 7.79 -4.92 -21.50
C PRO A 283 9.05 -5.48 -20.85
N TYR A 284 8.89 -6.05 -19.66
CA TYR A 284 9.97 -6.73 -18.92
C TYR A 284 9.58 -8.16 -18.51
N GLU A 285 10.53 -9.09 -18.68
CA GLU A 285 10.39 -10.48 -18.27
C GLU A 285 11.44 -10.82 -17.21
N PHE A 286 10.98 -11.12 -16.01
CA PHE A 286 11.80 -11.68 -14.93
C PHE A 286 12.11 -13.15 -15.21
N ASP A 287 13.16 -13.64 -14.56
CA ASP A 287 13.54 -15.06 -14.53
C ASP A 287 12.40 -15.90 -13.94
N PRO A 288 11.80 -16.82 -14.73
CA PRO A 288 10.65 -17.61 -14.29
C PRO A 288 11.03 -18.76 -13.35
N ALA A 289 12.32 -19.01 -13.11
CA ALA A 289 12.76 -20.13 -12.28
C ALA A 289 12.23 -19.98 -10.84
N PRO A 290 11.47 -20.99 -10.33
CA PRO A 290 10.80 -20.92 -9.03
C PRO A 290 11.76 -20.56 -7.90
N ARG A 291 11.46 -19.44 -7.24
CA ARG A 291 12.21 -18.99 -6.07
C ARG A 291 11.30 -18.17 -5.17
N ARG A 292 11.51 -18.31 -3.87
CA ARG A 292 10.84 -17.51 -2.85
C ARG A 292 11.86 -16.97 -1.89
N LEU A 293 11.97 -15.65 -1.85
CA LEU A 293 13.01 -14.94 -1.11
C LEU A 293 12.37 -14.15 0.01
N PHE A 294 12.74 -14.49 1.25
CA PHE A 294 12.21 -13.82 2.44
C PHE A 294 12.93 -12.50 2.67
N VAL A 295 12.15 -11.43 2.88
CA VAL A 295 12.66 -10.15 3.33
C VAL A 295 13.10 -10.31 4.79
N PRO A 296 14.36 -10.04 5.13
CA PRO A 296 14.84 -10.21 6.50
C PRO A 296 14.12 -9.30 7.49
N GLU A 297 14.09 -9.69 8.77
CA GLU A 297 13.58 -8.83 9.83
C GLU A 297 14.34 -7.49 9.85
N ARG A 298 13.65 -6.39 10.12
CA ARG A 298 14.20 -5.01 10.07
C ARG A 298 14.70 -4.56 8.70
N VAL A 299 14.37 -5.28 7.64
CA VAL A 299 14.54 -4.88 6.25
C VAL A 299 13.17 -4.67 5.64
N MET A 300 13.01 -3.63 4.84
CA MET A 300 11.75 -3.33 4.16
C MET A 300 11.92 -3.36 2.64
N SER A 301 10.90 -3.91 1.98
CA SER A 301 10.75 -3.94 0.52
C SER A 301 9.27 -3.74 0.22
N PRO A 302 8.87 -2.68 -0.52
CA PRO A 302 7.46 -2.42 -0.74
C PRO A 302 6.83 -3.55 -1.58
N TYR A 303 5.66 -3.99 -1.14
CA TYR A 303 4.77 -4.88 -1.88
C TYR A 303 3.44 -4.15 -2.16
N ASN A 304 2.65 -4.65 -3.08
CA ASN A 304 1.44 -3.99 -3.56
C ASN A 304 0.19 -4.87 -3.35
N ALA A 305 -0.96 -4.40 -3.81
CA ALA A 305 -2.24 -5.10 -3.69
C ALA A 305 -2.60 -5.87 -4.98
N GLN A 306 -1.58 -6.32 -5.72
CA GLN A 306 -1.68 -7.01 -7.00
C GLN A 306 -0.84 -8.29 -6.95
N ALA A 307 -1.43 -9.44 -7.28
CA ALA A 307 -0.75 -10.72 -7.18
C ALA A 307 -0.06 -10.96 -5.81
N THR A 308 -0.77 -10.70 -4.71
CA THR A 308 -0.23 -10.80 -3.34
C THR A 308 -1.05 -11.79 -2.51
N LEU A 309 -0.38 -12.80 -1.96
CA LEU A 309 -0.99 -13.81 -1.11
C LEU A 309 -0.78 -13.49 0.37
N HIS A 310 -1.86 -13.47 1.14
CA HIS A 310 -1.87 -13.21 2.57
C HIS A 310 -2.27 -14.46 3.35
N ALA A 311 -1.51 -14.78 4.39
CA ALA A 311 -1.83 -15.85 5.33
C ALA A 311 -2.86 -15.36 6.36
N HIS A 312 -3.68 -16.26 6.89
CA HIS A 312 -4.66 -15.95 7.94
C HIS A 312 -4.06 -15.12 9.09
N GLN A 313 -2.85 -15.44 9.55
CA GLN A 313 -2.18 -14.74 10.65
C GLN A 313 -1.82 -13.27 10.35
N ALA A 314 -1.88 -12.85 9.08
CA ALA A 314 -1.57 -11.50 8.62
C ALA A 314 -2.79 -10.72 8.11
N PHE A 315 -4.01 -11.27 8.22
CA PHE A 315 -5.21 -10.61 7.72
C PHE A 315 -5.49 -9.25 8.37
N TRP A 316 -5.08 -9.03 9.61
CA TRP A 316 -5.15 -7.70 10.24
C TRP A 316 -4.43 -6.61 9.44
N GLY A 317 -3.40 -6.97 8.65
CA GLY A 317 -2.61 -6.06 7.82
C GLY A 317 -3.10 -5.90 6.38
N LEU A 318 -4.28 -6.43 6.03
CA LEU A 318 -4.90 -6.26 4.70
C LEU A 318 -5.42 -4.84 4.46
N LEU A 319 -5.73 -4.09 5.53
CA LEU A 319 -6.41 -2.81 5.45
C LEU A 319 -5.68 -1.79 4.57
N LEU A 320 -6.35 -1.37 3.50
CA LEU A 320 -5.91 -0.29 2.60
C LEU A 320 -6.38 1.06 3.13
N PRO A 321 -5.49 2.04 3.37
CA PRO A 321 -5.87 3.40 3.72
C PRO A 321 -6.62 4.08 2.56
N VAL A 322 -7.52 5.00 2.88
CA VAL A 322 -8.42 5.68 1.94
C VAL A 322 -8.30 7.20 1.94
N SER A 323 -7.51 7.77 2.84
CA SER A 323 -7.25 9.22 2.83
C SER A 323 -6.10 9.64 1.90
N VAL A 324 -5.38 8.67 1.34
CA VAL A 324 -4.29 8.86 0.38
C VAL A 324 -4.72 8.40 -1.01
N HIS A 325 -4.00 8.85 -2.04
CA HIS A 325 -4.28 8.41 -3.41
C HIS A 325 -4.17 6.89 -3.57
N GLY A 326 -4.96 6.30 -4.47
CA GLY A 326 -4.98 4.84 -4.67
C GLY A 326 -3.61 4.24 -5.01
N ARG A 327 -2.78 4.99 -5.76
CA ARG A 327 -1.39 4.61 -6.09
C ARG A 327 -0.42 4.69 -4.91
N VAL A 328 -0.85 5.18 -3.76
CA VAL A 328 -0.06 5.30 -2.52
C VAL A 328 -0.55 4.31 -1.47
N SER A 329 -1.86 4.05 -1.47
CA SER A 329 -2.57 3.27 -0.45
C SER A 329 -1.96 1.90 -0.17
N ASP A 330 -1.79 1.09 -1.20
CA ASP A 330 -1.29 -0.28 -1.12
C ASP A 330 0.17 -0.35 -0.66
N ILE A 331 0.98 0.62 -1.07
CA ILE A 331 2.39 0.76 -0.68
C ILE A 331 2.53 1.17 0.79
N TRP A 332 1.78 2.17 1.26
CA TRP A 332 1.76 2.54 2.68
C TRP A 332 1.30 1.38 3.56
N ARG A 333 0.26 0.66 3.11
CA ARG A 333 -0.17 -0.60 3.73
C ARG A 333 0.94 -1.62 3.80
N SER A 334 1.75 -1.73 2.75
CA SER A 334 2.89 -2.64 2.76
C SER A 334 3.92 -2.31 3.85
N TYR A 335 4.30 -1.03 4.01
CA TYR A 335 5.34 -0.64 4.96
C TYR A 335 4.91 -0.81 6.41
N PHE A 336 3.72 -0.34 6.80
CA PHE A 336 3.29 -0.48 8.19
C PHE A 336 3.00 -1.94 8.54
N THR A 337 2.41 -2.72 7.62
CA THR A 337 2.20 -4.16 7.85
C THR A 337 3.53 -4.88 8.02
N GLN A 338 4.54 -4.59 7.18
CA GLN A 338 5.89 -5.14 7.36
C GLN A 338 6.47 -4.88 8.74
N ARG A 339 6.35 -3.64 9.24
CA ARG A 339 6.84 -3.28 10.57
C ARG A 339 6.21 -4.15 11.66
N LEU A 340 4.90 -4.37 11.59
CA LEU A 340 4.17 -5.14 12.60
C LEU A 340 4.29 -6.67 12.41
N LEU A 341 4.62 -7.15 11.21
CA LEU A 341 4.90 -8.57 10.99
C LEU A 341 6.13 -9.06 11.78
N TRP A 342 7.16 -8.22 11.90
CA TRP A 342 8.37 -8.53 12.69
C TRP A 342 8.02 -8.84 14.14
N ASP A 343 7.11 -8.04 14.70
CA ASP A 343 6.67 -8.18 16.08
C ASP A 343 5.98 -9.52 16.31
N ILE A 344 5.40 -10.18 15.29
CA ILE A 344 4.75 -11.49 15.43
C ILE A 344 5.53 -12.63 14.77
N GLY A 345 6.80 -12.40 14.44
CA GLY A 345 7.69 -13.42 13.85
C GLY A 345 7.38 -13.80 12.40
N LEU A 346 6.53 -13.03 11.73
CA LEU A 346 6.18 -13.19 10.32
C LEU A 346 7.04 -12.28 9.43
N GLN A 347 7.11 -12.63 8.15
CA GLN A 347 7.91 -11.93 7.15
C GLN A 347 7.12 -11.79 5.84
N VAL A 348 7.52 -10.79 5.05
CA VAL A 348 7.17 -10.72 3.63
C VAL A 348 8.14 -11.60 2.85
N ALA A 349 7.65 -12.24 1.78
CA ALA A 349 8.51 -12.87 0.79
C ALA A 349 8.12 -12.43 -0.63
N PHE A 350 9.11 -12.37 -1.51
CA PHE A 350 8.90 -12.21 -2.95
C PHE A 350 9.01 -13.56 -3.63
N HIS A 351 8.15 -13.78 -4.62
CA HIS A 351 8.07 -15.03 -5.37
C HIS A 351 8.31 -14.77 -6.86
N SER A 352 8.82 -15.79 -7.57
CA SER A 352 8.94 -15.75 -9.03
C SER A 352 7.60 -15.39 -9.70
N PRO A 353 7.63 -14.89 -10.94
CA PRO A 353 6.43 -14.39 -11.60
C PRO A 353 5.28 -15.38 -11.63
N PHE A 354 4.06 -14.89 -11.40
CA PHE A 354 2.83 -15.68 -11.45
C PHE A 354 1.77 -15.10 -12.37
N VAL A 355 1.87 -13.81 -12.72
CA VAL A 355 0.90 -13.14 -13.60
C VAL A 355 1.60 -12.43 -14.75
N VAL A 356 0.86 -12.19 -15.82
CA VAL A 356 1.18 -11.19 -16.86
C VAL A 356 0.21 -10.03 -16.64
N GLN A 357 0.75 -8.83 -16.45
CA GLN A 357 -0.11 -7.64 -16.29
C GLN A 357 -0.41 -7.02 -17.66
N TYR A 358 -1.70 -6.93 -18.00
CA TYR A 358 -2.20 -6.26 -19.19
C TYR A 358 -2.81 -4.92 -18.81
N ARG A 359 -1.93 -3.97 -18.49
CA ARG A 359 -2.31 -2.71 -17.88
C ARG A 359 -3.29 -1.92 -18.77
N ASN A 360 -4.26 -1.28 -18.12
CA ASN A 360 -5.13 -0.31 -18.78
C ASN A 360 -4.32 0.89 -19.31
N PRO A 361 -4.79 1.63 -20.33
CA PRO A 361 -4.12 2.85 -20.77
C PRO A 361 -4.06 3.88 -19.64
N HIS A 362 -2.86 4.35 -19.29
CA HIS A 362 -2.63 5.39 -18.29
C HIS A 362 -1.90 6.59 -18.89
N ASN A 363 -2.08 7.76 -18.26
CA ASN A 363 -1.22 8.92 -18.47
C ASN A 363 -0.11 8.89 -17.41
N TYR A 364 1.12 8.59 -17.81
CA TYR A 364 2.23 8.45 -16.87
C TYR A 364 2.61 9.74 -16.14
N MET A 365 2.30 10.92 -16.71
CA MET A 365 2.47 12.18 -15.99
C MET A 365 1.45 12.34 -14.87
N ALA A 366 0.20 11.89 -15.09
CA ALA A 366 -0.82 11.88 -14.04
C ALA A 366 -0.50 10.81 -12.97
N ASP A 367 0.04 9.66 -13.36
CA ASP A 367 0.53 8.66 -12.42
C ASP A 367 1.70 9.19 -11.57
N PHE A 368 2.60 9.99 -12.16
CA PHE A 368 3.70 10.64 -11.45
C PHE A 368 3.18 11.60 -10.37
N ASP A 369 2.24 12.48 -10.72
CA ASP A 369 1.59 13.39 -9.78
C ASP A 369 0.88 12.62 -8.64
N SER A 370 0.18 11.55 -9.00
CA SER A 370 -0.51 10.65 -8.10
C SER A 370 0.41 9.86 -7.14
N GLU A 371 1.71 9.81 -7.40
CA GLU A 371 2.72 9.07 -6.65
C GLU A 371 3.67 9.97 -5.85
N MET A 372 3.44 11.28 -5.83
CA MET A 372 4.33 12.26 -5.18
C MET A 372 4.69 11.89 -3.74
N ASP A 373 3.70 11.47 -2.93
CA ASP A 373 3.96 11.03 -1.55
C ASP A 373 4.95 9.86 -1.47
N LEU A 374 4.97 8.95 -2.44
CA LEU A 374 5.96 7.87 -2.49
C LEU A 374 7.37 8.41 -2.74
N TYR A 375 7.51 9.36 -3.66
CA TYR A 375 8.83 9.92 -4.00
C TYR A 375 9.42 10.74 -2.86
N TYR A 376 8.60 11.56 -2.19
CA TYR A 376 9.08 12.48 -1.16
C TYR A 376 9.07 11.88 0.25
N LYS A 377 8.12 11.01 0.59
CA LYS A 377 7.92 10.55 1.99
C LYS A 377 8.39 9.13 2.27
N ALA A 378 8.61 8.25 1.27
CA ALA A 378 8.89 6.83 1.51
C ALA A 378 10.16 6.56 2.33
N GLU A 379 11.28 7.24 2.06
CA GLU A 379 12.49 7.05 2.86
C GLU A 379 12.27 7.44 4.33
N THR A 380 11.55 8.54 4.53
CA THR A 380 11.25 9.07 5.86
C THR A 380 10.26 8.17 6.61
N LEU A 381 9.27 7.60 5.91
CA LEU A 381 8.40 6.57 6.47
C LEU A 381 9.18 5.34 6.93
N VAL A 382 10.09 4.85 6.09
CA VAL A 382 10.94 3.69 6.42
C VAL A 382 11.77 3.98 7.68
N LYS A 383 12.45 5.14 7.74
CA LYS A 383 13.21 5.54 8.93
C LYS A 383 12.32 5.61 10.17
N PHE A 384 11.17 6.27 10.05
CA PHE A 384 10.19 6.35 11.14
C PHE A 384 9.79 4.96 11.64
N LEU A 385 9.44 4.03 10.76
CA LEU A 385 9.01 2.69 11.14
C LEU A 385 10.14 1.84 11.74
N GLN A 386 11.39 2.01 11.28
CA GLN A 386 12.57 1.35 11.84
C GLN A 386 12.83 1.76 13.29
N GLU A 387 12.63 3.04 13.60
CA GLU A 387 12.82 3.60 14.94
C GLU A 387 11.59 3.46 15.84
N TRP A 388 10.40 3.35 15.24
CA TRP A 388 9.15 3.26 15.96
C TRP A 388 9.08 1.98 16.80
N THR A 389 8.62 2.13 18.03
CA THR A 389 8.34 1.03 18.95
C THR A 389 6.92 1.18 19.52
N PRO A 390 6.22 0.06 19.79
CA PRO A 390 4.94 0.09 20.45
C PRO A 390 5.01 0.81 21.81
N GLU A 391 3.95 1.56 22.16
CA GLU A 391 3.85 2.17 23.48
C GLU A 391 3.77 1.08 24.56
N LYS A 392 4.40 1.30 25.73
CA LYS A 392 4.38 0.34 26.85
C LYS A 392 2.97 0.00 27.36
N SER A 393 2.02 0.91 27.14
CA SER A 393 0.59 0.75 27.44
C SER A 393 -0.12 -0.20 26.47
N SER A 394 0.50 -0.57 25.34
CA SER A 394 -0.13 -1.40 24.32
C SER A 394 -0.19 -2.86 24.77
N THR A 395 -1.39 -3.35 25.09
CA THR A 395 -1.61 -4.70 25.65
C THR A 395 -2.00 -5.75 24.60
N SER A 396 -2.10 -5.39 23.33
CA SER A 396 -2.54 -6.29 22.25
C SER A 396 -2.10 -5.79 20.87
N LEU A 397 -2.02 -6.68 19.87
CA LEU A 397 -1.69 -6.30 18.48
C LEU A 397 -2.69 -5.29 17.90
N GLN A 398 -3.96 -5.41 18.27
CA GLN A 398 -5.02 -4.49 17.90
C GLN A 398 -4.71 -3.07 18.38
N GLN A 399 -4.32 -2.95 19.65
CA GLN A 399 -3.97 -1.66 20.24
C GLN A 399 -2.70 -1.07 19.59
N ILE A 400 -1.72 -1.93 19.29
CA ILE A 400 -0.50 -1.55 18.57
C ILE A 400 -0.83 -1.03 17.16
N LEU A 401 -1.74 -1.69 16.45
CA LEU A 401 -2.18 -1.29 15.11
C LEU A 401 -2.87 0.08 15.13
N LEU A 402 -3.80 0.32 16.08
CA LEU A 402 -4.46 1.62 16.25
C LEU A 402 -3.44 2.72 16.60
N HIS A 403 -2.52 2.46 17.53
CA HIS A 403 -1.47 3.43 17.88
C HIS A 403 -0.58 3.77 16.69
N LEU A 404 -0.19 2.78 15.88
CA LEU A 404 0.60 3.04 14.69
C LEU A 404 -0.17 3.90 13.68
N ALA A 405 -1.44 3.61 13.42
CA ALA A 405 -2.29 4.43 12.55
C ALA A 405 -2.41 5.89 13.05
N ILE A 406 -2.58 6.08 14.36
CA ILE A 406 -2.58 7.41 14.99
C ILE A 406 -1.26 8.13 14.76
N ARG A 407 -0.12 7.44 14.94
CA ARG A 407 1.20 8.06 14.71
C ARG A 407 1.41 8.40 13.23
N LEU A 408 1.00 7.54 12.31
CA LEU A 408 1.05 7.82 10.87
C LEU A 408 0.19 9.05 10.51
N TYR A 409 -0.95 9.26 11.17
CA TYR A 409 -1.71 10.49 11.06
C TYR A 409 -0.98 11.70 11.67
N GLU A 410 -0.39 11.59 12.85
CA GLU A 410 0.32 12.71 13.50
C GLU A 410 1.54 13.19 12.70
N PHE A 411 2.14 12.32 11.88
CA PHE A 411 3.30 12.60 11.01
C PHE A 411 2.96 12.78 9.52
N ASP A 412 1.69 12.99 9.19
CA ASP A 412 1.23 13.32 7.83
C ASP A 412 1.47 12.24 6.75
N PHE A 413 1.42 10.97 7.14
CA PHE A 413 1.34 9.85 6.20
C PHE A 413 -0.11 9.46 5.91
N PHE A 414 -1.00 9.58 6.90
CA PHE A 414 -2.44 9.28 6.81
C PHE A 414 -3.29 10.49 7.18
N GLY A 415 -4.51 10.57 6.70
CA GLY A 415 -5.58 11.43 7.21
C GLY A 415 -6.31 10.82 8.40
N VAL A 416 -7.14 11.61 9.07
CA VAL A 416 -7.88 11.16 10.28
C VAL A 416 -8.86 10.03 9.95
N GLN A 417 -9.37 10.00 8.72
CA GLN A 417 -10.28 8.96 8.23
C GLN A 417 -9.63 7.57 8.31
N ASP A 418 -8.33 7.44 8.09
CA ASP A 418 -7.64 6.15 8.19
C ASP A 418 -7.49 5.67 9.62
N VAL A 419 -7.42 6.58 10.60
CA VAL A 419 -7.44 6.22 12.02
C VAL A 419 -8.80 5.63 12.39
N THR A 420 -9.88 6.32 12.01
CA THR A 420 -11.25 5.83 12.21
C THR A 420 -11.51 4.53 11.47
N LEU A 421 -11.01 4.40 10.24
CA LEU A 421 -11.11 3.18 9.45
C LEU A 421 -10.32 2.03 10.08
N THR A 422 -9.16 2.30 10.67
CA THR A 422 -8.37 1.28 11.39
C THR A 422 -9.10 0.76 12.61
N GLU A 423 -9.73 1.65 13.39
CA GLU A 423 -10.56 1.23 14.52
C GLU A 423 -11.74 0.37 14.07
N ALA A 424 -12.47 0.81 13.04
CA ALA A 424 -13.59 0.07 12.46
C ALA A 424 -13.15 -1.32 11.92
N TRP A 425 -12.01 -1.39 11.24
CA TRP A 425 -11.43 -2.63 10.73
C TRP A 425 -11.12 -3.62 11.86
N ILE A 426 -10.52 -3.15 12.95
CA ILE A 426 -10.25 -3.98 14.14
C ILE A 426 -11.56 -4.52 14.73
N GLN A 427 -12.58 -3.67 14.87
CA GLN A 427 -13.88 -4.05 15.40
C GLN A 427 -14.57 -5.09 14.51
N ASP A 428 -14.55 -4.91 13.19
CA ASP A 428 -15.12 -5.86 12.25
C ASP A 428 -14.41 -7.22 12.32
N LEU A 429 -13.07 -7.24 12.38
CA LEU A 429 -12.31 -8.49 12.58
C LEU A 429 -12.69 -9.19 13.90
N GLN A 430 -12.83 -8.44 14.99
CA GLN A 430 -13.28 -8.99 16.28
C GLN A 430 -14.69 -9.58 16.18
N CYS A 431 -15.61 -8.89 15.50
CA CYS A 431 -16.98 -9.37 15.26
C CYS A 431 -17.02 -10.65 14.43
N LEU A 432 -16.11 -10.78 13.46
CA LEU A 432 -15.96 -12.00 12.65
C LEU A 432 -15.24 -13.13 13.39
N GLY A 433 -14.84 -12.93 14.65
CA GLY A 433 -14.16 -13.94 15.47
C GLY A 433 -12.70 -14.15 15.09
N TYR A 434 -12.11 -13.26 14.29
CA TYR A 434 -10.71 -13.32 13.89
C TYR A 434 -9.79 -13.33 15.11
N LYS A 435 -8.88 -14.32 15.15
CA LYS A 435 -7.92 -14.47 16.25
C LYS A 435 -6.62 -13.75 15.89
N PHE A 436 -6.46 -12.55 16.43
CA PHE A 436 -5.21 -11.80 16.31
C PHE A 436 -4.04 -12.58 16.93
N PRO A 437 -2.87 -12.63 16.26
CA PRO A 437 -1.67 -13.23 16.84
C PRO A 437 -1.23 -12.54 18.14
N LEU A 438 -0.61 -13.30 19.03
CA LEU A 438 -0.04 -12.77 20.27
C LEU A 438 1.29 -12.05 19.98
N HIS A 439 1.45 -10.87 20.56
CA HIS A 439 2.72 -10.14 20.52
C HIS A 439 3.70 -10.75 21.56
N PRO A 440 4.95 -11.10 21.20
CA PRO A 440 5.94 -11.72 22.08
C PRO A 440 6.23 -10.95 23.36
N SER A 441 6.21 -9.61 23.34
CA SER A 441 6.38 -8.81 24.56
C SER A 441 5.22 -8.95 25.57
N LEU A 442 4.11 -9.57 25.18
CA LEU A 442 2.98 -9.92 26.05
C LEU A 442 3.07 -11.37 26.55
N ILE A 443 3.95 -12.19 25.95
CA ILE A 443 4.17 -13.58 26.37
C ILE A 443 4.95 -13.61 27.70
N THR A 444 5.89 -12.68 27.89
CA THR A 444 6.70 -12.56 29.12
C THR A 444 5.93 -12.09 30.36
N GLN A 445 4.73 -11.51 30.21
CA GLN A 445 3.85 -11.19 31.36
C GLN A 445 2.96 -12.36 31.77
N LYS A 446 2.71 -13.32 30.88
CA LYS A 446 1.83 -14.46 31.14
C LYS A 446 2.59 -15.70 31.64
N SER A 447 3.85 -15.85 31.23
CA SER A 447 4.70 -16.98 31.64
C SER A 447 5.18 -16.95 33.10
N LEU A 448 4.84 -15.93 33.88
CA LEU A 448 5.15 -15.88 35.32
C LEU A 448 3.98 -16.29 36.22
N VAL A 449 2.80 -16.58 35.65
CA VAL A 449 1.60 -16.97 36.41
C VAL A 449 1.20 -18.43 36.12
N ASP A 450 1.55 -18.97 34.95
CA ASP A 450 1.10 -20.31 34.53
C ASP A 450 2.14 -21.45 34.77
N ASP A 451 3.36 -21.13 35.23
CA ASP A 451 4.44 -22.12 35.46
C ASP A 451 4.29 -22.93 36.77
N GLU A 452 3.37 -22.58 37.67
CA GLU A 452 3.06 -23.41 38.87
C GLU A 452 1.98 -24.48 38.62
N ALA A 453 1.29 -24.48 37.46
CA ALA A 453 0.13 -25.35 37.23
C ALA A 453 0.39 -26.55 36.29
N LEU A 454 1.55 -26.61 35.61
CA LEU A 454 1.81 -27.60 34.54
C LEU A 454 2.91 -28.63 34.85
N SER A 455 3.51 -28.62 36.05
CA SER A 455 4.58 -29.58 36.40
C SER A 455 4.10 -30.96 36.89
N ALA A 456 2.80 -31.27 36.82
CA ALA A 456 2.25 -32.45 37.49
C ALA A 456 1.27 -33.28 36.66
N THR A 457 1.60 -33.62 35.41
CA THR A 457 1.16 -34.91 34.79
C THR A 457 1.72 -35.02 33.38
N TYR A 458 2.78 -35.81 33.19
CA TYR A 458 3.00 -36.64 31.99
C TYR A 458 4.18 -37.57 32.30
N LEU A 459 3.85 -38.79 32.76
CA LEU A 459 4.76 -39.93 32.69
C LEU A 459 4.47 -40.72 31.40
N PRO A 460 5.49 -41.29 30.75
CA PRO A 460 5.38 -41.80 29.39
C PRO A 460 4.93 -43.27 29.34
N PHE A 461 4.16 -43.61 28.31
CA PHE A 461 4.19 -44.91 27.64
C PHE A 461 4.02 -44.70 26.13
#